data_AF-A0A7J9QYI0-F1
#
_entry.id   AF-A0A7J9QYI0-F1
#
_cell.length_a   1.000
_cell.length_b   1.000
_cell.length_c   1.000
_cell.angle_alpha   90.00
_cell.angle_beta   90.00
_cell.angle_gamma   90.00
#
_symmetry.space_group_name_H-M   'P 1'
#
loop_
_entity.id
_entity.type
_entity.pdbx_description
1 polymer ?
#
loop_
_entity_poly.entity_id
_entity_poly.type
_entity_poly.pdbx_seq_one_letter_code
_entity_poly.pdbx_strand_id
1 'polypeptide(L)'
;MNILEQQSCPECKSSLVDDSQNGEVICSGCGVVVADQIADYGPETKSSNLEDKMKLARATGQTTYSQHDLGIATEISISAKDFSGKSINHEVANQMHNLRKWQQRVRVSSPRERRLANV
;
A
#
# COMPACT_ATOMS: atom_id res chain seq x y z
N MET A 1 -15.03 -6.56 11.97
CA MET A 1 -16.02 -5.47 11.86
C MET A 1 -17.11 -5.97 10.93
N ASN A 2 -18.30 -6.27 11.46
CA ASN A 2 -19.45 -6.63 10.62
C ASN A 2 -20.12 -5.34 10.20
N ILE A 3 -19.75 -4.82 9.04
CA ILE A 3 -20.52 -3.77 8.38
C ILE A 3 -21.69 -4.52 7.72
N LEU A 4 -22.89 -4.32 8.24
CA LEU A 4 -24.11 -4.81 7.59
C LEU A 4 -24.31 -3.98 6.33
N GLU A 5 -23.80 -4.46 5.20
CA GLU A 5 -24.12 -3.86 3.90
C GLU A 5 -25.64 -3.98 3.69
N GLN A 6 -26.34 -2.85 3.68
CA GLN A 6 -27.76 -2.83 3.35
C GLN A 6 -27.92 -3.21 1.88
N GLN A 7 -28.41 -4.42 1.63
CA GLN A 7 -28.58 -4.95 0.27
C GLN A 7 -29.84 -4.41 -0.44
N SER A 8 -30.72 -3.71 0.28
CA SER A 8 -32.02 -3.25 -0.24
C SER A 8 -32.47 -1.95 0.39
N CYS A 9 -33.24 -1.14 -0.37
CA CYS A 9 -33.80 0.10 0.14
C CYS A 9 -34.79 -0.14 1.31
N PRO A 10 -34.68 0.60 2.43
CA PRO A 10 -35.59 0.45 3.58
C PRO A 10 -37.04 0.86 3.27
N GLU A 11 -37.25 1.77 2.31
CA GLU A 11 -38.57 2.30 1.95
C GLU A 11 -39.32 1.40 0.96
N CYS A 12 -38.68 1.07 -0.17
CA CYS A 12 -39.35 0.40 -1.28
C CYS A 12 -38.79 -0.99 -1.62
N LYS A 13 -37.77 -1.47 -0.88
CA LYS A 13 -37.12 -2.78 -1.05
C LYS A 13 -36.53 -3.04 -2.44
N SER A 14 -36.39 -2.01 -3.28
CA SER A 14 -35.73 -2.13 -4.58
C SER A 14 -34.21 -2.15 -4.44
N SER A 15 -33.55 -2.43 -5.57
CA SER A 15 -32.09 -2.49 -5.69
C SER A 15 -31.44 -1.11 -5.50
N LEU A 16 -30.21 -1.14 -4.99
CA LEU A 16 -29.37 0.03 -4.76
C LEU A 16 -28.34 0.16 -5.88
N VAL A 17 -28.03 1.39 -6.25
CA VAL A 17 -27.05 1.78 -7.27
C VAL A 17 -25.98 2.61 -6.57
N ASP A 18 -24.72 2.28 -6.83
CA ASP A 18 -23.57 2.99 -6.29
C ASP A 18 -23.18 4.14 -7.22
N ASP A 19 -23.26 5.37 -6.72
CA ASP A 19 -22.76 6.58 -7.38
C ASP A 19 -21.37 6.92 -6.84
N SER A 20 -20.37 6.29 -7.45
CA SER A 20 -18.96 6.48 -7.09
C SER A 20 -18.44 7.90 -7.33
N GLN A 21 -19.13 8.74 -8.12
CA GLN A 21 -18.67 10.11 -8.39
C GLN A 21 -18.96 11.04 -7.21
N ASN A 22 -20.12 10.86 -6.59
CA ASN A 22 -20.54 11.62 -5.42
C ASN A 22 -20.24 10.90 -4.10
N GLY A 23 -19.96 9.58 -4.15
CA GLY A 23 -19.71 8.77 -2.96
C GLY A 23 -21.01 8.38 -2.25
N GLU A 24 -22.08 8.15 -3.02
CA GLU A 24 -23.44 7.93 -2.53
C GLU A 24 -23.98 6.58 -3.00
N VAL A 25 -24.83 5.94 -2.19
CA VAL A 25 -25.61 4.75 -2.59
C VAL A 25 -27.08 5.14 -2.68
N ILE A 26 -27.61 5.10 -3.90
CA ILE A 26 -28.92 5.62 -4.26
C ILE A 26 -29.87 4.47 -4.59
N CYS A 27 -31.11 4.58 -4.15
CA CYS A 27 -32.15 3.63 -4.51
C CYS A 27 -32.66 3.84 -5.95
N SER A 28 -32.65 2.78 -6.76
CA SER A 28 -33.17 2.82 -8.16
C SER A 28 -34.68 3.05 -8.28
N GLY A 29 -35.45 2.66 -7.26
CA GLY A 29 -36.91 2.71 -7.29
C GLY A 29 -37.52 4.02 -6.80
N CYS A 30 -37.00 4.56 -5.69
CA CYS A 30 -37.55 5.77 -5.05
C CYS A 30 -36.59 6.97 -5.00
N GLY A 31 -35.33 6.80 -5.42
CA GLY A 31 -34.33 7.89 -5.42
C GLY A 31 -33.78 8.28 -4.04
N VAL A 32 -34.14 7.56 -2.98
CA VAL A 32 -33.61 7.81 -1.63
C VAL A 32 -32.13 7.46 -1.58
N VAL A 33 -31.33 8.37 -1.02
CA VAL A 33 -29.92 8.14 -0.65
C VAL A 33 -29.89 7.33 0.63
N VAL A 34 -29.36 6.11 0.55
CA VAL A 34 -29.30 5.16 1.68
C VAL A 34 -28.00 5.30 2.45
N ALA A 35 -26.91 5.64 1.75
CA ALA A 35 -25.61 5.92 2.33
C ALA A 35 -24.95 7.07 1.54
N ASP A 36 -24.17 7.88 2.23
CA ASP A 36 -23.42 9.02 1.69
C ASP A 36 -22.04 9.06 2.36
N GLN A 37 -21.10 9.83 1.82
CA GLN A 37 -19.71 9.98 2.27
C GLN A 37 -18.95 8.66 2.28
N ILE A 38 -19.17 7.84 1.25
CA ILE A 38 -18.48 6.58 1.09
C ILE A 38 -17.01 6.87 0.79
N ALA A 39 -16.14 6.31 1.62
CA ALA A 39 -14.70 6.42 1.41
C ALA A 39 -14.30 5.60 0.17
N ASP A 40 -13.63 6.24 -0.78
CA ASP A 40 -13.03 5.55 -1.92
C ASP A 40 -11.78 4.79 -1.45
N TYR A 41 -11.86 3.46 -1.45
CA TYR A 41 -10.74 2.54 -1.20
C TYR A 41 -10.04 2.09 -2.49
N GLY A 42 -10.29 2.79 -3.60
CA GLY A 42 -9.63 2.58 -4.88
C GLY A 42 -8.10 2.65 -4.77
N PRO A 43 -7.40 2.24 -5.84
CA PRO A 43 -5.94 2.28 -5.84
C PRO A 43 -5.48 3.70 -5.52
N GLU A 44 -4.62 3.85 -4.50
CA GLU A 44 -4.01 5.15 -4.18
C GLU A 44 -3.61 5.85 -5.47
N THR A 45 -4.11 7.08 -5.67
CA THR A 45 -3.94 7.84 -6.91
C THR A 45 -2.49 7.77 -7.36
N LYS A 46 -2.22 6.98 -8.39
CA LYS A 46 -0.91 6.92 -9.02
C LYS A 46 -0.76 8.23 -9.77
N SER A 47 -0.16 9.23 -9.14
CA SER A 47 0.18 10.46 -9.85
C SER A 47 1.05 10.07 -11.05
N SER A 48 0.64 10.48 -12.25
CA SER A 48 1.41 10.21 -13.47
C SER A 48 2.66 11.10 -13.56
N ASN A 49 2.62 12.24 -12.87
CA ASN A 49 3.66 13.26 -12.87
C ASN A 49 4.81 12.89 -11.93
N LEU A 50 6.04 13.08 -12.40
CA LEU A 50 7.26 12.69 -11.68
C LEU A 50 7.48 13.54 -10.42
N GLU A 51 7.09 14.82 -10.44
CA GLU A 51 7.14 15.68 -9.25
C GLU A 51 6.20 15.24 -8.15
N ASP A 52 4.96 14.87 -8.51
CA ASP A 52 3.95 14.42 -7.56
C ASP A 52 4.34 13.06 -6.97
N LYS A 53 4.98 12.19 -7.74
CA LYS A 53 5.58 10.94 -7.22
C LYS A 53 6.70 11.19 -6.20
N MET A 54 7.44 12.29 -6.35
CA MET A 54 8.52 12.66 -5.42
C MET A 54 7.99 13.36 -4.17
N LYS A 55 6.91 14.15 -4.29
CA LYS A 55 6.28 14.88 -3.16
C LYS A 55 5.35 14.00 -2.34
N LEU A 56 4.54 13.17 -2.99
CA LEU A 56 3.77 12.10 -2.34
C LEU A 56 4.71 10.90 -2.12
N ALA A 57 5.74 11.11 -1.30
CA ALA A 57 6.57 10.02 -0.83
C ALA A 57 5.65 9.02 -0.11
N ARG A 58 5.50 7.85 -0.73
CA ARG A 58 4.73 6.73 -0.20
C ARG A 58 5.15 6.46 1.25
N ALA A 59 4.28 6.78 2.20
CA ALA A 59 4.59 6.61 3.62
C ALA A 59 4.60 5.13 4.04
N THR A 60 3.97 4.26 3.25
CA THR A 60 3.82 2.84 3.54
C THR A 60 4.17 2.02 2.29
N GLY A 61 5.16 1.13 2.39
CA GLY A 61 5.35 0.09 1.38
C GLY A 61 4.05 -0.69 1.15
N GLN A 62 3.88 -1.30 -0.03
CA GLN A 62 2.73 -2.17 -0.26
C GLN A 62 2.87 -3.42 0.62
N THR A 63 2.01 -3.53 1.63
CA THR A 63 1.92 -4.74 2.43
C THR A 63 1.01 -5.74 1.74
N THR A 64 1.40 -7.01 1.72
CA THR A 64 0.62 -8.07 1.06
C THR A 64 0.62 -9.33 1.91
N TYR A 65 -0.56 -9.91 2.15
CA TYR A 65 -0.71 -11.18 2.88
C TYR A 65 -0.06 -12.37 2.17
N SER A 66 0.26 -12.23 0.87
CA SER A 66 0.98 -13.24 0.10
C SER A 66 2.46 -13.33 0.46
N GLN A 67 3.04 -12.27 1.05
CA GLN A 67 4.43 -12.27 1.50
C GLN A 67 4.53 -12.75 2.95
N HIS A 68 5.58 -13.52 3.26
CA HIS A 68 5.84 -14.08 4.59
C HIS A 68 5.83 -13.01 5.70
N ASP A 69 6.49 -11.88 5.46
CA ASP A 69 6.59 -10.76 6.41
C ASP A 69 5.54 -9.67 6.14
N LEU A 70 4.45 -10.01 5.43
CA LEU A 70 3.41 -9.06 5.01
C LEU A 70 3.93 -7.89 4.15
N GLY A 71 5.16 -7.95 3.63
CA GLY A 71 5.80 -6.84 2.91
C GLY A 71 6.34 -5.72 3.79
N ILE A 72 6.55 -5.99 5.09
CA ILE A 72 7.08 -5.01 6.05
C ILE A 72 8.61 -4.88 5.96
N ALA A 73 9.30 -5.88 5.39
CA ALA A 73 10.74 -5.88 5.25
C ALA A 73 11.23 -4.77 4.31
N THR A 74 12.31 -4.09 4.69
CA THR A 74 12.98 -3.06 3.88
C THR A 74 14.27 -3.59 3.26
N GLU A 75 14.76 -2.92 2.23
CA GLU A 75 16.03 -3.22 1.56
C GLU A 75 16.89 -1.96 1.44
N ILE A 76 18.19 -2.09 1.75
CA ILE A 76 19.17 -1.03 1.49
C ILE A 76 19.59 -1.13 0.02
N SER A 77 19.38 -0.05 -0.73
CA SER A 77 19.71 0.01 -2.16
C SER A 77 21.19 -0.30 -2.45
N ILE A 78 21.45 -0.88 -3.62
CA ILE A 78 22.81 -1.18 -4.11
C ILE A 78 23.55 0.09 -4.55
N SER A 79 22.81 1.17 -4.83
CA SER A 79 23.36 2.45 -5.27
C SER A 79 24.39 3.00 -4.30
N ALA A 80 25.47 3.57 -4.84
CA ALA A 80 26.46 4.34 -4.10
C ALA A 80 26.15 5.85 -4.17
N LYS A 81 24.87 6.20 -4.22
CA LYS A 81 24.41 7.58 -4.25
C LYS A 81 23.51 7.87 -3.05
N ASP A 82 23.62 9.08 -2.52
CA ASP A 82 22.73 9.57 -1.48
C ASP A 82 21.32 9.89 -2.03
N PHE A 83 20.41 10.29 -1.15
CA PHE A 83 19.05 10.70 -1.53
C PHE A 83 19.02 11.87 -2.52
N SER A 84 20.02 12.75 -2.46
CA SER A 84 20.18 13.87 -3.40
C SER A 84 20.82 13.47 -4.74
N GLY A 85 21.18 12.20 -4.92
CA GLY A 85 21.80 11.66 -6.13
C GLY A 85 23.32 11.86 -6.23
N LYS A 86 23.97 12.36 -5.19
CA LYS A 86 25.43 12.56 -5.12
C LYS A 86 26.13 11.25 -4.78
N SER A 87 27.30 10.99 -5.38
CA SER A 87 28.09 9.81 -5.06
C SER A 87 28.64 9.88 -3.64
N ILE A 88 28.47 8.79 -2.87
CA ILE A 88 29.04 8.66 -1.53
C ILE A 88 30.52 8.29 -1.61
N ASN A 89 31.30 8.66 -0.59
CA ASN A 89 32.72 8.29 -0.51
C ASN A 89 32.88 6.76 -0.38
N HIS A 90 34.03 6.23 -0.81
CA HIS A 90 34.35 4.81 -0.80
C HIS A 90 34.24 4.17 0.60
N GLU A 91 34.64 4.90 1.65
CA GLU A 91 34.48 4.43 3.04
C GLU A 91 33.02 4.20 3.42
N VAL A 92 32.15 5.14 3.06
CA VAL A 92 30.69 5.04 3.30
C VAL A 92 30.10 3.93 2.43
N ALA A 93 30.53 3.79 1.18
CA ALA A 93 30.10 2.71 0.31
C ALA A 93 30.43 1.33 0.90
N ASN A 94 31.62 1.17 1.49
CA ASN A 94 32.03 -0.05 2.20
C ASN A 94 31.19 -0.30 3.46
N GLN A 95 30.89 0.75 4.23
CA GLN A 95 29.98 0.64 5.38
C GLN A 95 28.58 0.19 4.93
N MET A 96 28.03 0.78 3.87
CA MET A 96 26.74 0.40 3.29
C MET A 96 26.74 -1.03 2.77
N HIS A 97 27.84 -1.49 2.16
CA HIS A 97 27.99 -2.88 1.75
C HIS A 97 27.92 -3.83 2.96
N ASN A 98 28.60 -3.49 4.05
CA ASN A 98 28.54 -4.28 5.29
C ASN A 98 27.13 -4.28 5.90
N LEU A 99 26.46 -3.12 5.92
CA LEU A 99 25.08 -3.00 6.42
C LEU A 99 24.11 -3.88 5.61
N ARG A 100 24.20 -3.90 4.28
CA ARG A 100 23.41 -4.80 3.43
C ARG A 100 23.60 -6.26 3.81
N LYS A 101 24.86 -6.67 3.98
CA LYS A 101 25.21 -8.04 4.35
C LYS A 101 24.67 -8.42 5.72
N TRP A 102 24.72 -7.52 6.69
CA TRP A 102 24.18 -7.74 8.03
C TRP A 102 22.65 -7.73 8.05
N GLN A 103 22.00 -6.82 7.34
CA GLN A 103 20.54 -6.75 7.23
C GLN A 103 19.96 -8.06 6.69
N GLN A 104 20.54 -8.62 5.61
CA GLN A 104 20.09 -9.91 5.07
C GLN A 104 20.26 -11.07 6.06
N ARG A 105 21.30 -11.03 6.90
CA ARG A 105 21.57 -12.06 7.91
C ARG A 105 20.64 -11.98 9.10
N VAL A 106 20.37 -10.77 9.59
CA VAL A 106 19.52 -10.53 10.78
C VAL A 106 18.04 -10.72 10.45
N ARG A 107 17.62 -10.44 9.20
CA ARG A 107 16.23 -10.61 8.75
C ARG A 107 15.69 -12.04 8.95
N VAL A 108 16.57 -13.04 8.98
CA VAL A 108 16.17 -14.45 8.94
C VAL A 108 16.75 -15.18 10.15
N SER A 109 15.91 -15.44 11.15
CA SER A 109 16.31 -16.11 12.39
C SER A 109 16.39 -17.62 12.21
N SER A 110 15.44 -18.21 11.48
CA SER A 110 15.34 -19.66 11.32
C SER A 110 15.61 -20.16 9.89
N PRO A 111 16.09 -21.42 9.70
CA PRO A 111 16.19 -22.02 8.37
C PRO A 111 14.86 -22.12 7.62
N ARG A 112 13.73 -22.18 8.34
CA ARG A 112 12.39 -22.20 7.76
C ARG A 112 12.02 -20.84 7.18
N GLU A 113 12.20 -19.77 7.94
CA GLU A 113 12.04 -18.38 7.45
C GLU A 113 12.93 -18.11 6.25
N ARG A 114 14.16 -18.64 6.23
CA ARG A 114 15.09 -18.46 5.10
C ARG A 114 14.52 -18.97 3.79
N ARG A 115 13.86 -20.13 3.85
CA ARG A 115 13.24 -20.73 2.68
C ARG A 115 12.05 -19.90 2.21
N LEU A 116 11.24 -19.39 3.14
CA LEU A 116 10.04 -18.60 2.84
C LEU A 116 10.37 -17.19 2.31
N ALA A 117 11.47 -16.59 2.77
CA ALA A 117 11.91 -15.26 2.35
C ALA A 117 12.70 -15.24 1.03
N ASN A 118 13.14 -16.39 0.52
CA ASN A 118 13.92 -16.53 -0.72
C ASN A 118 13.16 -17.31 -1.81
N VAL A 119 11.84 -17.43 -1.69
CA VAL A 119 10.96 -17.91 -2.78
C VAL A 119 10.68 -16.75 -3.72
#